data_AF-A0A9P5L7W2-F1
#
_entry.id   AF-A0A9P5L7W2-F1
#
_cell.length_a   1.000
_cell.length_b   1.000
_cell.length_c   1.000
_cell.angle_alpha   90.00
_cell.angle_beta   90.00
_cell.angle_gamma   90.00
#
_symmetry.space_group_name_H-M   'P 1'
#
loop_
_entity.id
_entity.type
_entity.pdbx_description
1 polymer ?
#
loop_
_entity_poly.entity_id
_entity_poly.type
_entity_poly.pdbx_seq_one_letter_code
_entity_poly.pdbx_strand_id
1 'polypeptide(L)'
;MLAGTTVENSVRLHEKYGDVVRISPNEVSFISGETAFPDIYGTWALKDETASHCSSKPGFRTGKLKGHLNMEKDPVWYVKPSNGSPSLLQANDEDHARGRRVLSHAFSERAVAAQEPLVQTYVDQLINGLKGATAEKEGEGVVDMVSWYNW
;
A
#
# COMPACT_ATOMS: atom_id res chain seq x y z
N MET A 1 -17.37 -13.61 -7.19
CA MET A 1 -16.10 -12.90 -7.45
C MET A 1 -15.71 -12.83 -8.93
N LEU A 2 -16.22 -13.70 -9.82
CA LEU A 2 -15.85 -13.66 -11.26
C LEU A 2 -16.43 -12.48 -12.07
N ALA A 3 -17.50 -11.84 -11.57
CA ALA A 3 -18.16 -10.72 -12.25
C ALA A 3 -17.50 -9.35 -11.99
N GLY A 4 -16.42 -9.29 -11.20
CA GLY A 4 -15.75 -8.02 -10.86
C GLY A 4 -16.48 -7.12 -9.85
N THR A 5 -17.68 -7.50 -9.40
CA THR A 5 -18.54 -6.68 -8.50
C THR A 5 -18.20 -6.82 -7.00
N THR A 6 -17.02 -7.34 -6.65
CA THR A 6 -16.68 -7.66 -5.24
C THR A 6 -16.68 -6.40 -4.35
N VAL A 7 -16.18 -5.27 -4.88
CA VAL A 7 -16.11 -4.00 -4.15
C VAL A 7 -17.52 -3.48 -3.82
N GLU A 8 -18.41 -3.41 -4.81
CA GLU A 8 -19.79 -2.96 -4.65
C GLU A 8 -20.57 -3.83 -3.66
N ASN A 9 -20.35 -5.16 -3.75
CA ASN A 9 -20.96 -6.11 -2.82
C ASN A 9 -20.47 -5.89 -1.38
N SER A 10 -19.17 -5.62 -1.18
CA SER A 10 -18.61 -5.34 0.14
C SER A 10 -19.24 -4.08 0.75
N VAL A 11 -19.35 -3.00 -0.04
CA VAL A 11 -19.99 -1.74 0.39
C VAL A 11 -21.43 -2.01 0.84
N ARG A 12 -22.23 -2.68 0.00
CA ARG A 12 -23.64 -2.98 0.31
C ARG A 12 -23.79 -3.83 1.58
N LEU A 13 -22.87 -4.76 1.82
CA LEU A 13 -22.88 -5.58 3.04
C LEU A 13 -22.60 -4.73 4.27
N HIS A 14 -21.62 -3.84 4.21
CA HIS A 14 -21.29 -2.93 5.30
C HIS A 14 -22.41 -1.93 5.59
N GLU A 15 -23.08 -1.39 4.56
CA GLU A 15 -24.26 -0.54 4.75
C GLU A 15 -25.41 -1.25 5.48
N LYS A 16 -25.58 -2.55 5.21
CA LYS A 16 -26.69 -3.34 5.78
C LYS A 16 -26.38 -3.90 7.17
N TYR A 17 -25.15 -4.36 7.41
CA TYR A 17 -24.79 -5.14 8.59
C TYR A 17 -23.79 -4.43 9.51
N GLY A 18 -23.27 -3.27 9.11
CA GLY A 18 -22.38 -2.44 9.92
C GLY A 18 -20.89 -2.67 9.65
N ASP A 19 -20.07 -2.29 10.63
CA ASP A 19 -18.63 -2.07 10.42
C ASP A 19 -17.81 -3.35 10.18
N VAL A 20 -18.35 -4.51 10.57
CA VAL A 20 -17.68 -5.81 10.48
C VAL A 20 -18.59 -6.79 9.78
N VAL A 21 -18.18 -7.29 8.62
CA VAL A 21 -18.97 -8.25 7.83
C VAL A 21 -18.11 -9.42 7.37
N ARG A 22 -18.67 -10.63 7.42
CA ARG A 22 -18.03 -11.81 6.86
C ARG A 22 -18.40 -11.93 5.38
N ILE A 23 -17.41 -11.82 4.49
CA ILE A 23 -17.63 -11.86 3.03
C ILE A 23 -17.38 -13.26 2.44
N SER A 24 -16.61 -14.09 3.12
CA SER A 24 -16.38 -15.50 2.76
C SER A 24 -16.21 -16.34 4.04
N PRO A 25 -16.32 -17.68 3.98
CA PRO A 25 -16.11 -18.54 5.15
C PRO A 25 -14.83 -18.22 5.93
N ASN A 26 -13.75 -17.84 5.22
CA ASN A 26 -12.43 -17.56 5.79
C ASN A 26 -12.03 -16.07 5.70
N GLU A 27 -12.98 -15.17 5.45
CA GLU A 27 -12.68 -13.76 5.18
C GLU A 27 -13.67 -12.81 5.87
N VAL A 28 -13.13 -11.86 6.62
CA VAL A 28 -13.87 -10.83 7.34
C VAL A 28 -13.35 -9.47 6.90
N SER A 29 -14.29 -8.60 6.52
CA SER A 29 -14.04 -7.22 6.11
C SER A 29 -14.39 -6.27 7.26
N PHE A 30 -13.55 -5.25 7.43
CA PHE A 30 -13.67 -4.21 8.45
C PHE A 30 -13.61 -2.84 7.78
N ILE A 31 -14.51 -1.93 8.17
CA ILE A 31 -14.45 -0.51 7.76
C ILE A 31 -14.12 0.44 8.91
N SER A 32 -14.06 -0.05 10.15
CA SER A 32 -13.67 0.71 11.34
C SER A 32 -12.15 0.86 11.45
N GLY A 33 -11.53 1.60 10.53
CA GLY A 33 -10.06 1.69 10.40
C GLY A 33 -9.35 2.19 11.67
N GLU A 34 -9.96 3.10 12.43
CA GLU A 34 -9.38 3.67 13.66
C GLU A 34 -9.16 2.63 14.77
N THR A 35 -10.06 1.65 14.88
CA THR A 35 -10.01 0.61 15.92
C THR A 35 -9.43 -0.70 15.39
N ALA A 36 -9.83 -1.12 14.19
CA ALA A 36 -9.44 -2.40 13.62
C ALA A 36 -7.97 -2.45 13.21
N PHE A 37 -7.39 -1.37 12.66
CA PHE A 37 -5.98 -1.41 12.26
C PHE A 37 -5.02 -1.59 13.44
N PRO A 38 -5.14 -0.83 14.56
CA PRO A 38 -4.29 -1.06 15.73
C PRO A 38 -4.45 -2.48 16.31
N ASP A 39 -5.66 -3.02 16.32
CA ASP A 39 -5.94 -4.35 16.89
C ASP A 39 -5.42 -5.50 16.00
N ILE A 40 -5.45 -5.34 14.68
CA ILE A 40 -5.03 -6.38 13.71
C ILE A 40 -3.51 -6.32 13.45
N TYR A 41 -3.01 -5.13 13.11
CA TYR A 41 -1.64 -4.91 12.64
C TYR A 41 -0.69 -4.43 13.73
N GLY A 42 -1.22 -4.07 14.91
CA GLY A 42 -0.44 -3.40 15.93
C GLY A 42 -0.49 -1.89 15.76
N THR A 43 -0.28 -1.19 16.88
CA THR A 43 -0.03 0.25 16.85
C THR A 43 1.24 0.50 16.04
N TRP A 44 1.09 1.14 14.88
CA TRP A 44 2.07 2.13 14.46
C TRP A 44 2.07 3.13 15.61
N ALA A 45 3.09 3.15 16.46
CA ALA A 45 3.07 4.09 17.57
C ALA A 45 3.09 5.50 16.97
N LEU A 46 1.93 6.16 16.97
CA LEU A 46 1.84 7.60 17.10
C LEU A 46 2.79 7.95 18.22
N LYS A 47 3.83 8.70 17.87
CA LYS A 47 4.87 9.14 18.77
C LYS A 47 4.19 9.81 19.96
N ASP A 48 4.30 9.19 21.13
CA ASP A 48 4.30 9.97 22.36
C ASP A 48 5.47 10.95 22.22
N GLU A 49 5.17 12.25 22.28
CA GLU A 49 6.12 13.35 22.13
C GLU A 49 7.21 13.31 23.23
N THR A 50 7.03 12.50 24.28
CA THR A 50 7.95 12.36 25.40
C THR A 50 8.93 11.17 25.28
N ALA A 51 8.76 10.28 24.30
CA ALA A 51 9.59 9.09 24.15
C ALA A 51 10.92 9.38 23.43
N SER A 52 11.86 9.94 24.19
CA SER A 52 13.19 10.42 23.74
C SER A 52 14.23 9.34 23.45
N HIS A 53 13.87 8.07 23.23
CA HIS A 53 14.85 7.02 22.89
C HIS A 53 14.30 5.98 21.91
N CYS A 54 14.61 6.19 20.63
CA CYS A 54 14.45 5.19 19.58
C CYS A 54 15.47 4.07 19.78
N SER A 55 15.12 3.06 20.58
CA SER A 55 15.82 1.78 20.61
C SER A 55 14.98 0.74 19.87
N SER A 56 15.17 0.74 18.55
CA SER A 56 14.64 -0.25 17.63
C SER A 56 15.06 -1.67 18.05
N LYS A 57 14.11 -2.45 18.56
CA LYS A 57 14.19 -3.93 18.55
C LYS A 57 13.32 -4.47 17.40
N PRO A 58 13.81 -5.43 16.60
CA PRO A 58 13.01 -6.07 15.57
C PRO A 58 12.04 -7.06 16.23
N GLY A 59 10.75 -6.91 15.94
CA GLY A 59 9.63 -7.62 16.60
C GLY A 59 8.52 -6.63 16.94
N PHE A 60 7.96 -6.00 15.91
CA PHE A 60 7.31 -4.70 15.96
C PHE A 60 5.82 -4.79 16.36
N ARG A 61 5.54 -5.28 17.58
CA ARG A 61 4.22 -5.13 18.23
C ARG A 61 4.42 -4.59 19.65
N THR A 62 3.92 -3.38 19.90
CA THR A 62 4.00 -2.68 21.18
C THR A 62 2.64 -2.71 21.90
N GLY A 63 2.63 -2.33 23.19
CA GLY A 63 1.40 -2.28 23.97
C GLY A 63 0.70 -3.65 24.11
N LYS A 64 -0.60 -3.69 23.84
CA LYS A 64 -1.48 -4.88 24.01
C LYS A 64 -1.04 -6.09 23.17
N LEU A 65 -0.28 -5.88 22.10
CA LEU A 65 0.11 -6.93 21.16
C LEU A 65 1.55 -7.40 21.36
N LYS A 66 2.22 -6.92 22.41
CA LYS A 66 3.58 -7.36 22.78
C LYS A 66 3.61 -8.87 23.04
N GLY A 67 4.47 -9.59 22.32
CA GLY A 67 4.62 -11.04 22.44
C GLY A 67 3.64 -11.86 21.58
N HIS A 68 2.69 -11.21 20.90
CA HIS A 68 1.88 -11.87 19.88
C HIS A 68 2.64 -11.95 18.55
N LEU A 69 2.47 -13.05 17.82
CA LEU A 69 3.01 -13.19 16.46
C LEU A 69 2.38 -12.16 15.53
N ASN A 70 3.14 -11.75 14.50
CA ASN A 70 2.60 -10.93 13.44
C ASN A 70 1.64 -11.76 12.55
N MET A 71 0.67 -11.06 11.95
CA MET A 71 -0.23 -11.69 10.97
C MET A 71 0.54 -11.80 9.66
N GLU A 72 1.04 -13.00 9.37
CA GLU A 72 1.67 -13.28 8.08
C GLU A 72 0.64 -13.12 6.94
N LYS A 73 1.16 -12.79 5.76
CA LYS A 73 0.35 -12.70 4.55
C LYS A 73 -0.12 -14.10 4.18
N ASP A 74 -1.42 -14.25 3.90
CA ASP A 74 -1.99 -15.54 3.50
C ASP A 74 -1.44 -15.95 2.11
N PRO A 75 -0.71 -17.07 2.00
CA PRO A 75 -0.09 -17.51 0.75
C PRO A 75 -1.08 -17.74 -0.40
N VAL A 76 -2.38 -17.92 -0.13
CA VAL A 76 -3.42 -18.06 -1.17
C VAL A 76 -3.49 -16.82 -2.06
N TRP A 77 -3.17 -15.63 -1.53
CA TRP A 77 -3.28 -14.37 -2.24
C TRP A 77 -1.99 -13.92 -2.92
N TYR A 78 -0.87 -14.61 -2.69
CA TYR A 78 0.44 -14.18 -3.16
C TYR A 78 1.10 -15.25 -4.01
N VAL A 79 1.55 -14.86 -5.21
CA VAL A 79 2.24 -15.77 -6.12
C VAL A 79 3.57 -16.21 -5.51
N LYS A 80 3.78 -17.52 -5.44
CA LYS A 80 5.05 -18.10 -4.97
C LYS A 80 6.20 -17.63 -5.88
N PRO A 81 7.28 -17.08 -5.31
CA PRO A 81 8.40 -16.58 -6.11
C PRO A 81 9.06 -17.72 -6.90
N SER A 82 9.39 -17.44 -8.17
CA SER A 82 9.98 -18.42 -9.10
C SER A 82 11.36 -18.91 -8.67
N ASN A 83 12.13 -18.08 -7.95
CA ASN A 83 13.44 -18.41 -7.41
C ASN A 83 13.39 -19.00 -5.98
N GLY A 84 12.20 -19.21 -5.42
CA GLY A 84 12.00 -19.75 -4.08
C GLY A 84 12.34 -18.81 -2.92
N SER A 85 12.75 -17.56 -3.20
CA SER A 85 13.08 -16.57 -2.17
C SER A 85 11.99 -15.49 -2.09
N PRO A 86 11.37 -15.27 -0.91
CA PRO A 86 10.31 -14.27 -0.78
C PRO A 86 10.86 -12.85 -0.98
N SER A 87 10.14 -12.05 -1.75
CA SER A 87 10.41 -10.61 -1.83
C SER A 87 10.02 -9.91 -0.53
N LEU A 88 10.36 -8.61 -0.40
CA LEU A 88 9.92 -7.81 0.75
C LEU A 88 8.39 -7.87 0.96
N LEU A 89 7.59 -8.09 -0.08
CA LEU A 89 6.13 -8.17 0.00
C LEU A 89 5.62 -9.46 0.69
N GLN A 90 6.43 -10.52 0.73
CA GLN A 90 6.05 -11.85 1.23
C GLN A 90 7.02 -12.37 2.32
N ALA A 91 8.04 -11.58 2.68
CA ALA A 91 9.05 -11.97 3.64
C ALA A 91 8.45 -12.10 5.05
N ASN A 92 8.98 -13.05 5.84
CA ASN A 92 8.72 -13.12 7.27
C ASN A 92 9.27 -11.87 8.00
N ASP A 93 8.94 -11.71 9.28
CA ASP A 93 9.33 -10.53 10.06
C ASP A 93 10.84 -10.25 10.06
N GLU A 94 11.68 -11.29 10.14
CA GLU A 94 13.14 -11.14 10.20
C GLU A 94 13.72 -10.66 8.86
N ASP A 95 13.35 -11.35 7.78
CA ASP A 95 13.78 -11.04 6.43
C ASP A 95 13.22 -9.69 5.96
N HIS A 96 11.97 -9.38 6.35
CA HIS A 96 11.35 -8.09 6.09
C HIS A 96 12.08 -6.96 6.81
N ALA A 97 12.42 -7.13 8.09
CA ALA A 97 13.16 -6.12 8.85
C ALA A 97 14.54 -5.84 8.22
N ARG A 98 15.23 -6.90 7.77
CA ARG A 98 16.52 -6.77 7.07
C ARG A 98 16.37 -6.05 5.74
N GLY A 99 15.44 -6.47 4.89
CA GLY A 99 15.18 -5.86 3.58
C GLY A 99 14.74 -4.39 3.69
N ARG A 100 13.84 -4.09 4.63
CA ARG A 100 13.39 -2.72 4.90
C ARG A 100 14.54 -1.82 5.35
N ARG A 101 15.44 -2.32 6.21
CA ARG A 101 16.60 -1.53 6.67
C ARG A 101 17.48 -1.12 5.49
N VAL A 102 17.80 -2.06 4.60
CA VAL A 102 18.61 -1.79 3.41
C VAL A 102 17.94 -0.75 2.49
N LEU A 103 16.64 -0.90 2.25
CA LEU A 103 15.90 -0.02 1.32
C LEU A 103 15.51 1.34 1.92
N SER A 104 15.44 1.48 3.24
CA SER A 104 14.91 2.67 3.91
C SER A 104 15.61 3.97 3.53
N HIS A 105 16.90 3.93 3.18
CA HIS A 105 17.65 5.11 2.78
C HIS A 105 17.13 5.75 1.47
N ALA A 106 16.67 4.92 0.52
CA ALA A 106 16.10 5.39 -0.74
C ALA A 106 14.75 6.11 -0.56
N PHE A 107 14.07 5.86 0.55
CA PHE A 107 12.79 6.50 0.92
C PHE A 107 12.94 7.54 2.04
N SER A 108 14.17 8.01 2.30
CA SER A 108 14.39 9.15 3.18
C SER A 108 13.85 10.43 2.54
N GLU A 109 13.43 11.40 3.36
CA GLU A 109 12.93 12.71 2.88
C GLU A 109 13.90 13.35 1.87
N ARG A 110 15.20 13.36 2.20
CA ARG A 110 16.25 13.88 1.30
C ARG A 110 16.35 13.09 -0.01
N ALA A 111 16.26 11.75 0.05
CA ALA A 111 16.36 10.92 -1.15
C ALA A 111 15.15 11.09 -2.07
N VAL A 112 13.93 11.18 -1.50
CA VAL A 112 12.70 11.42 -2.26
C VAL A 112 12.71 12.83 -2.86
N ALA A 113 13.09 13.85 -2.08
CA ALA A 113 13.23 15.22 -2.58
C ALA A 113 14.25 15.32 -3.73
N ALA A 114 15.37 14.59 -3.63
CA ALA A 114 16.38 14.55 -4.69
C ALA A 114 15.88 13.96 -6.02
N GLN A 115 14.77 13.22 -6.02
CA GLN A 115 14.15 12.68 -7.24
C GLN A 115 13.27 13.70 -7.98
N GLU A 116 12.94 14.85 -7.36
CA GLU A 116 12.05 15.86 -7.95
C GLU A 116 12.44 16.23 -9.40
N PRO A 117 13.71 16.57 -9.74
CA PRO A 117 14.04 16.99 -11.10
C PRO A 117 13.79 15.89 -12.15
N LEU A 118 14.00 14.63 -11.77
CA LEU A 118 13.74 13.48 -12.63
C LEU A 118 12.24 13.30 -12.87
N VAL A 119 11.44 13.39 -11.79
CA VAL A 119 9.97 13.32 -11.89
C VAL A 119 9.44 14.45 -12.75
N GLN A 120 9.93 15.69 -12.54
CA GLN A 120 9.54 16.85 -13.35
C GLN A 120 9.83 16.64 -14.82
N THR A 121 10.96 16.02 -15.17
CA THR A 121 11.29 15.71 -16.58
C THR A 121 10.21 14.85 -17.25
N TYR A 122 9.71 13.81 -16.57
CA TYR A 122 8.64 12.97 -17.10
C TYR A 122 7.28 13.67 -17.13
N VAL A 123 7.00 14.51 -16.13
CA VAL A 123 5.79 15.34 -16.12
C VAL A 123 5.80 16.32 -17.30
N ASP A 124 6.92 17.00 -17.52
CA ASP A 124 7.09 17.91 -18.67
C ASP A 124 6.93 17.17 -20.00
N GLN A 125 7.49 15.96 -20.12
CA GLN A 125 7.33 15.12 -21.30
C GLN A 125 5.86 14.78 -21.54
N LEU A 126 5.13 14.35 -20.50
CA LEU A 126 3.70 14.06 -20.58
C LEU A 126 2.91 15.28 -21.04
N ILE A 127 3.12 16.43 -20.41
CA ILE A 127 2.40 17.67 -20.71
C ILE A 127 2.70 18.17 -22.11
N ASN A 128 3.94 18.11 -22.56
CA ASN A 128 4.32 18.52 -23.92
C ASN A 128 3.68 17.61 -24.98
N GLY A 129 3.66 16.29 -24.74
CA GLY A 129 2.96 15.35 -25.62
C GLY A 129 1.46 15.63 -25.69
N LEU A 130 0.82 15.89 -24.54
CA LEU A 130 -0.60 16.23 -24.48
C LEU A 130 -0.91 17.53 -25.23
N LYS A 131 -0.08 18.57 -25.09
CA LYS A 131 -0.23 19.82 -25.84
C LYS A 131 -0.15 19.60 -27.35
N GLY A 132 0.75 18.73 -27.82
CA GLY A 132 0.81 18.36 -29.24
C GLY A 132 -0.47 17.66 -29.69
N ALA A 133 -0.88 16.62 -28.96
CA ALA A 133 -2.05 15.81 -29.30
C ALA A 133 -3.37 16.60 -29.31
N THR A 134 -3.50 17.64 -28.49
CA THR A 134 -4.70 18.49 -28.47
C THR A 134 -4.65 19.64 -29.48
N ALA A 135 -3.45 20.06 -29.92
CA ALA A 135 -3.28 21.11 -30.92
C ALA A 135 -3.45 20.62 -32.37
N GLU A 136 -3.15 19.35 -32.65
CA GLU A 136 -3.22 18.77 -34.00
C GLU A 136 -4.65 18.46 -34.48
N LYS A 137 -5.63 18.40 -33.59
CA LYS A 137 -7.02 18.08 -33.94
C LYS A 137 -7.85 19.35 -34.01
N GLU A 138 -8.26 19.74 -35.21
CA GLU A 138 -9.32 20.74 -35.43
C GLU A 138 -10.63 20.24 -34.79
N GLY A 139 -10.89 20.65 -33.54
CA GLY A 139 -12.25 20.67 -32.96
C GLY A 139 -12.55 19.72 -31.81
N GLU A 140 -11.77 18.67 -31.55
CA GLU A 140 -12.05 17.74 -30.43
C GLU A 140 -10.76 17.28 -29.76
N GLY A 141 -10.15 18.15 -28.95
CA GLY A 141 -8.97 17.88 -28.11
C GLY A 141 -9.21 16.86 -26.99
N VAL A 142 -9.98 15.81 -27.25
CA VAL A 142 -10.25 14.71 -26.34
C VAL A 142 -9.14 13.66 -26.51
N VAL A 143 -8.52 13.31 -25.39
CA VAL A 143 -7.46 12.31 -25.30
C VAL A 143 -7.86 11.25 -24.27
N ASP A 144 -7.55 9.99 -24.56
CA ASP A 144 -7.76 8.91 -23.60
C ASP A 144 -6.58 8.85 -22.62
N MET A 145 -6.78 9.40 -21.42
CA MET A 145 -5.75 9.40 -20.37
C MET A 145 -5.39 8.00 -19.86
N VAL A 146 -6.18 6.96 -20.10
CA VAL A 146 -5.78 5.59 -19.73
C VAL A 146 -4.65 5.12 -20.64
N SER A 147 -4.77 5.34 -21.94
CA SER A 147 -3.68 5.14 -22.90
C SER A 147 -2.45 6.00 -22.53
N TRP A 148 -2.71 7.25 -22.13
CA TRP A 148 -1.88 8.17 -21.31
C TRP A 148 -0.82 7.60 -20.33
N TYR A 149 -1.24 6.61 -19.54
CA TYR A 149 -0.53 6.20 -18.33
C TYR A 149 0.00 4.77 -18.42
N ASN A 150 -0.45 3.97 -19.39
CA ASN A 150 -0.22 2.53 -19.46
C ASN A 150 0.78 2.09 -20.55
N TRP A 151 1.49 3.01 -21.20
CA TRP A 151 2.39 2.71 -22.31
C TRP A 151 3.78 2.19 -21.90
#